data_AF-A0A914NU19-F1
#
_entry.id   AF-A0A914NU19-F1
#
_cell.length_a   1.000
_cell.length_b   1.000
_cell.length_c   1.000
_cell.angle_alpha   90.00
_cell.angle_beta   90.00
_cell.angle_gamma   90.00
#
_symmetry.space_group_name_H-M   'P 1'
#
loop_
_entity.id
_entity.type
_entity.pdbx_description
1 polymer ?
#
loop_
_entity_poly.entity_id
_entity_poly.type
_entity_poly.pdbx_seq_one_letter_code
_entity_poly.pdbx_strand_id
1 'polypeptide(L)'
;MKSICRNYSQKVSPPNFAIVFVTQNLFEKKIKVARQNAQYIVLMRSPNSALSVRNIGVQLFPRQLEYFLDAYKQATNEPYGYLLIDLHASSDPALRLRTLIFKDDEEKIIFISKNV
;
A
#
# COMPACT_ATOMS: atom_id res chain seq x y z
N MET A 1 23.17 8.97 -13.14
CA MET A 1 23.66 7.86 -13.97
C MET A 1 22.66 7.68 -15.11
N LYS A 2 22.95 8.21 -16.30
CA LYS A 2 22.11 8.04 -17.50
C LYS A 2 22.47 6.68 -18.09
N SER A 3 21.50 5.77 -18.22
CA SER A 3 21.68 4.56 -19.03
C SER A 3 20.70 4.63 -20.20
N ILE A 4 21.28 4.60 -21.40
CA ILE A 4 20.62 4.61 -22.70
C ILE A 4 20.08 3.21 -22.94
N CYS A 5 18.76 3.04 -23.06
CA CYS A 5 18.18 1.78 -23.52
C CYS A 5 18.00 1.83 -25.04
N ARG A 6 18.87 1.08 -25.70
CA ARG A 6 18.94 0.81 -27.14
C ARG A 6 17.69 0.04 -27.58
N ASN A 7 17.10 0.44 -28.70
CA ASN A 7 15.93 -0.18 -29.31
C ASN A 7 16.08 -1.71 -29.44
N TYR A 8 15.17 -2.46 -28.85
CA TYR A 8 14.84 -3.83 -29.26
C TYR A 8 13.33 -3.91 -29.43
N SER A 9 12.88 -4.04 -30.67
CA SER A 9 11.54 -4.52 -31.00
C SER A 9 11.48 -6.01 -30.65
N GLN A 10 11.00 -6.32 -29.44
CA GLN A 10 10.41 -7.62 -29.12
C GLN A 10 9.08 -7.34 -28.42
N LYS A 11 8.06 -8.13 -28.76
CA LYS A 11 6.72 -8.08 -28.16
C LYS A 11 6.89 -8.30 -26.65
N VAL A 12 6.83 -7.22 -25.86
CA VAL A 12 7.08 -7.29 -24.41
C VAL A 12 5.83 -7.88 -23.76
N SER A 13 5.85 -9.17 -23.44
CA SER A 13 4.99 -9.69 -22.38
C SER A 13 5.21 -8.81 -21.15
N PRO A 14 4.16 -8.45 -20.37
CA PRO A 14 4.38 -7.77 -19.09
C PRO A 14 5.45 -8.51 -18.31
N PRO A 15 6.47 -7.82 -17.77
CA PRO A 15 7.52 -8.49 -17.03
C PRO A 15 6.93 -9.26 -15.84
N ASN A 16 7.18 -10.57 -15.77
CA ASN A 16 6.84 -11.44 -14.63
C ASN A 16 7.82 -11.23 -13.46
N PHE A 17 8.05 -10.00 -13.02
CA PHE A 17 8.84 -9.73 -11.82
C PHE A 17 8.12 -8.76 -10.88
N ALA A 18 8.26 -8.99 -9.58
CA ALA A 18 7.77 -8.09 -8.54
C ALA A 18 8.95 -7.36 -7.89
N ILE A 19 8.75 -6.09 -7.52
CA ILE A 19 9.72 -5.30 -6.77
C ILE A 19 9.11 -5.03 -5.40
N VAL A 20 9.84 -5.41 -4.35
CA VAL A 20 9.48 -5.10 -2.96
C VAL A 20 10.41 -3.99 -2.46
N PHE A 21 9.82 -2.90 -1.98
CA PHE A 21 10.55 -1.78 -1.42
C PHE A 21 10.22 -1.61 0.06
N VAL A 22 11.21 -1.74 0.93
CA VAL A 22 11.06 -1.61 2.39
C VAL A 22 11.74 -0.32 2.85
N THR A 23 11.02 0.51 3.60
CA THR A 23 11.52 1.81 4.07
C THR A 23 10.88 2.20 5.40
N GLN A 24 11.62 2.98 6.19
CA GLN A 24 11.12 3.63 7.40
C GLN A 24 10.52 5.01 7.10
N ASN A 25 10.80 5.59 5.93
CA ASN A 25 10.27 6.89 5.51
C ASN A 25 9.53 6.75 4.18
N LEU A 26 8.20 6.73 4.25
CA LEU A 26 7.32 6.63 3.09
C LEU A 26 7.42 7.85 2.16
N PHE A 27 7.81 9.03 2.68
CA PHE A 27 7.86 10.29 1.93
C PHE A 27 9.27 10.71 1.51
N GLU A 28 10.24 9.81 1.58
CA GLU A 28 11.56 10.05 1.02
C GLU A 28 11.47 10.42 -0.47
N LYS A 29 12.24 11.44 -0.89
CA LYS A 29 12.17 11.99 -2.25
C LYS A 29 12.62 10.96 -3.28
N LYS A 30 13.64 10.18 -2.95
CA LYS A 30 14.22 9.16 -3.84
C LYS A 30 13.23 8.04 -4.22
N ILE A 31 12.21 7.83 -3.40
CA ILE A 31 11.27 6.71 -3.54
C ILE A 31 9.91 7.15 -4.09
N LYS A 32 9.74 8.45 -4.40
CA LYS A 32 8.46 9.03 -4.84
C LYS A 32 7.87 8.28 -6.03
N VAL A 33 8.69 7.95 -7.03
CA VAL A 33 8.24 7.24 -8.24
C VAL A 33 7.77 5.83 -7.89
N ALA A 34 8.53 5.10 -7.07
CA ALA A 34 8.13 3.77 -6.62
C ALA A 34 6.81 3.81 -5.84
N ARG A 35 6.65 4.77 -4.92
CA ARG A 35 5.41 4.97 -4.15
C ARG A 35 4.21 5.27 -5.04
N GLN A 36 4.36 6.11 -6.06
CA GLN A 36 3.26 6.49 -6.97
C GLN A 36 2.83 5.36 -7.91
N ASN A 37 3.73 4.42 -8.22
CA ASN A 37 3.43 3.27 -9.08
C ASN A 37 3.19 1.98 -8.29
N ALA A 38 3.21 2.05 -6.95
CA ALA A 38 3.01 0.88 -6.12
C ALA A 38 1.59 0.32 -6.31
N GLN A 39 1.51 -0.96 -6.67
CA GLN A 39 0.23 -1.68 -6.74
C GLN A 39 -0.26 -2.08 -5.35
N TYR A 40 0.66 -2.23 -4.40
CA TYR A 40 0.37 -2.56 -3.01
C TYR A 40 1.23 -1.71 -2.09
N ILE A 41 0.64 -1.24 -0.99
CA ILE A 41 1.37 -0.58 0.09
C ILE A 41 1.05 -1.32 1.37
N VAL A 42 2.07 -1.67 2.16
CA VAL A 42 1.91 -2.26 3.49
C VAL A 42 2.38 -1.24 4.52
N LEU A 43 1.50 -0.87 5.43
CA LEU A 43 1.81 0.04 6.54
C LEU A 43 1.87 -0.75 7.84
N MET A 44 3.01 -0.73 8.50
CA MET A 44 3.20 -1.33 9.82
C MET A 44 3.12 -0.27 10.91
N ARG A 45 2.92 -0.71 12.17
CA ARG A 45 2.91 0.19 13.33
C ARG A 45 4.21 0.99 13.42
N SER A 46 4.10 2.31 13.31
CA SER A 46 5.24 3.21 13.42
C SER A 46 4.84 4.53 14.10
N PRO A 47 5.06 4.69 15.42
CA PRO A 47 4.61 5.86 16.18
C PRO A 47 5.18 7.19 15.68
N ASN A 48 6.42 7.18 15.18
CA ASN A 48 7.09 8.38 14.64
C ASN A 48 6.58 8.80 13.25
N SER A 49 5.74 7.98 12.61
CA SER A 49 5.31 8.13 11.23
C SER A 49 3.82 8.47 11.10
N ALA A 50 3.16 8.91 12.18
CA ALA A 50 1.72 9.25 12.18
C ALA A 50 1.34 10.28 11.09
N LEU A 51 2.16 11.32 10.89
CA LEU A 51 1.94 12.29 9.81
C LEU A 51 2.07 11.64 8.42
N SER A 52 3.00 10.72 8.24
CA SER A 52 3.16 9.99 6.99
C SER A 52 1.93 9.13 6.70
N VAL A 53 1.44 8.37 7.69
CA VAL A 53 0.20 7.58 7.57
C VAL A 53 -0.99 8.48 7.22
N ARG A 54 -1.15 9.61 7.90
CA ARG A 54 -2.22 10.57 7.59
C ARG A 54 -2.09 11.13 6.17
N ASN A 55 -0.89 11.51 5.74
CA ASN A 55 -0.66 12.10 4.42
C ASN A 55 -0.94 11.11 3.29
N ILE A 56 -0.56 9.85 3.43
CA ILE A 56 -0.92 8.84 2.42
C ILE A 56 -2.42 8.56 2.43
N GLY A 57 -3.05 8.57 3.61
CA GLY A 57 -4.50 8.49 3.76
C GLY A 57 -5.23 9.61 3.03
N VAL A 58 -4.78 10.86 3.14
CA VAL A 58 -5.35 12.00 2.41
C VAL A 58 -5.22 11.81 0.90
N GLN A 59 -4.10 11.28 0.43
CA GLN A 59 -3.86 11.05 -1.01
C GLN A 59 -4.75 9.94 -1.58
N LEU A 60 -4.98 8.87 -0.83
CA LEU A 60 -5.70 7.68 -1.30
C LEU A 60 -7.20 7.72 -0.97
N PHE A 61 -7.59 8.38 0.12
CA PHE A 61 -8.94 8.43 0.66
C PHE A 61 -9.36 9.87 1.01
N PRO A 62 -9.35 10.82 0.04
CA PRO A 62 -9.56 12.25 0.32
C PRO A 62 -10.89 12.58 0.99
N ARG A 63 -11.93 11.76 0.77
CA ARG A 63 -13.27 11.91 1.38
C ARG A 63 -13.54 10.91 2.51
N GLN A 64 -12.58 10.03 2.80
CA GLN A 64 -12.76 8.88 3.69
C GLN A 64 -11.52 8.69 4.59
N LEU A 65 -10.88 9.80 4.99
CA LEU A 65 -9.65 9.76 5.77
C LEU A 65 -9.87 9.09 7.13
N GLU A 66 -10.99 9.37 7.80
CA GLU A 66 -11.30 8.79 9.11
C GLU A 66 -11.45 7.27 9.02
N TYR A 67 -12.16 6.79 8.01
CA TYR A 67 -12.26 5.36 7.69
C TYR A 67 -10.88 4.72 7.52
N PHE A 68 -9.99 5.35 6.75
CA PHE A 68 -8.63 4.85 6.55
C PHE A 68 -7.82 4.82 7.86
N LEU A 69 -7.89 5.88 8.67
CA LEU A 69 -7.15 5.97 9.94
C LEU A 69 -7.65 4.97 10.97
N ASP A 70 -8.96 4.73 11.01
CA ASP A 70 -9.57 3.71 11.86
C ASP A 70 -9.14 2.30 11.46
N ALA A 71 -9.17 1.99 10.15
CA ALA A 71 -8.66 0.72 9.62
C ALA A 71 -7.18 0.51 9.96
N TYR A 72 -6.33 1.53 9.80
CA TYR A 72 -4.92 1.47 10.20
C TYR A 72 -4.76 1.22 11.70
N LYS A 73 -5.52 1.92 12.54
CA LYS A 73 -5.47 1.74 14.00
C LYS A 73 -5.84 0.32 14.41
N GLN A 74 -6.92 -0.22 13.85
CA GLN A 74 -7.36 -1.59 14.13
C GLN A 74 -6.34 -2.62 13.62
N ALA A 75 -5.85 -2.48 12.39
CA ALA A 75 -4.90 -3.39 11.77
C ALA A 75 -3.50 -3.40 12.44
N THR A 76 -3.16 -2.34 13.19
CA THR A 76 -1.86 -2.18 13.86
C THR A 76 -1.97 -2.15 15.40
N ASN A 77 -3.12 -2.57 15.94
CA ASN A 77 -3.34 -2.61 17.39
C ASN A 77 -2.39 -3.60 18.07
N GLU A 78 -2.24 -4.78 17.47
CA GLU A 78 -1.35 -5.83 17.95
C GLU A 78 0.10 -5.64 17.49
N PRO A 79 1.08 -6.16 18.23
CA PRO A 79 2.46 -6.24 17.78
C PRO A 79 2.56 -6.91 16.40
N TYR A 80 3.41 -6.37 15.53
CA TYR A 80 3.61 -6.84 14.14
C TYR A 80 2.38 -6.72 13.23
N GLY A 81 1.31 -6.08 13.69
CA GLY A 81 0.15 -5.76 12.86
C GLY A 81 0.51 -4.85 11.67
N TYR A 82 -0.22 -5.03 10.58
CA TYR A 82 -0.02 -4.30 9.33
C TYR A 82 -1.35 -4.04 8.61
N LEU A 83 -1.42 -2.93 7.88
CA LEU A 83 -2.50 -2.63 6.95
C LEU A 83 -1.98 -2.81 5.52
N LEU A 84 -2.56 -3.75 4.77
CA LEU A 84 -2.41 -3.86 3.33
C LEU A 84 -3.38 -2.90 2.64
N ILE A 85 -2.84 -2.11 1.70
CA ILE A 85 -3.58 -1.23 0.82
C ILE A 85 -3.41 -1.73 -0.61
N ASP A 86 -4.51 -2.16 -1.23
CA ASP A 86 -4.57 -2.63 -2.61
C ASP A 86 -4.91 -1.49 -3.58
N LEU A 87 -3.95 -1.14 -4.41
CA LEU A 87 -4.02 -0.08 -5.41
C LEU A 87 -4.06 -0.64 -6.84
N HIS A 88 -4.17 -1.96 -7.00
CA HIS A 88 -4.18 -2.57 -8.32
C HIS A 88 -5.48 -2.23 -9.07
N ALA A 89 -5.37 -1.83 -10.34
CA ALA A 89 -6.51 -1.30 -11.10
C ALA A 89 -7.63 -2.31 -11.35
N SER A 90 -7.32 -3.61 -11.35
CA SER A 90 -8.30 -4.69 -11.51
C SER A 90 -8.84 -5.25 -10.20
N SER A 91 -8.40 -4.74 -9.04
CA SER A 91 -8.86 -5.22 -7.74
C SER A 91 -10.23 -4.66 -7.39
N ASP A 92 -11.03 -5.45 -6.69
CA ASP A 92 -12.31 -5.03 -6.13
C ASP A 92 -12.08 -3.89 -5.11
N PRO A 93 -12.69 -2.70 -5.29
CA PRO A 93 -12.60 -1.60 -4.34
C PRO A 93 -13.00 -1.98 -2.90
N ALA A 94 -13.89 -2.96 -2.70
CA ALA A 94 -14.28 -3.45 -1.38
C ALA A 94 -13.14 -4.17 -0.65
N LEU A 95 -12.15 -4.70 -1.38
CA LEU A 95 -11.00 -5.42 -0.85
C LEU A 95 -9.76 -4.51 -0.68
N ARG A 96 -9.95 -3.18 -0.74
CA ARG A 96 -8.84 -2.22 -0.77
C ARG A 96 -8.02 -2.18 0.51
N LEU A 97 -8.64 -2.34 1.68
CA LEU A 97 -7.97 -2.31 2.97
C LEU A 97 -8.12 -3.66 3.67
N ARG A 98 -7.00 -4.33 3.95
CA ARG A 98 -6.97 -5.68 4.52
C ARG A 98 -5.87 -5.83 5.56
N THR A 99 -6.02 -6.79 6.47
CA THR A 99 -4.95 -7.30 7.32
C THR A 99 -5.10 -8.82 7.45
N LEU A 100 -4.10 -9.47 8.04
CA LEU A 100 -4.09 -10.93 8.26
C LEU A 100 -4.35 -11.71 6.94
N ILE A 101 -3.57 -11.40 5.90
CA ILE A 101 -3.77 -11.96 4.55
C ILE A 101 -3.01 -13.28 4.32
N PHE A 102 -2.19 -13.73 5.26
CA PHE A 102 -1.38 -14.93 5.09
C PHE A 102 -2.22 -16.19 5.30
N LYS A 103 -1.70 -17.33 4.81
CA LYS A 103 -2.42 -18.60 4.86
C LYS A 103 -2.59 -19.11 6.30
N ASP A 104 -1.61 -18.81 7.15
CA ASP A 104 -1.55 -19.28 8.54
C ASP A 104 -2.33 -18.35 9.49
N ASP A 105 -2.87 -17.24 8.98
CA ASP A 105 -3.76 -16.37 9.76
C ASP A 105 -5.13 -17.04 9.90
N GLU A 106 -5.63 -17.15 11.14
CA GLU A 106 -6.90 -17.82 11.45
C GLU A 106 -8.10 -17.08 10.83
N GLU A 107 -8.06 -15.74 10.82
CA GLU A 107 -9.12 -14.89 10.28
C GLU A 107 -8.54 -13.82 9.36
N LYS A 108 -9.16 -13.65 8.19
CA LYS A 108 -8.83 -12.57 7.24
C LYS A 108 -9.74 -11.39 7.49
N ILE A 109 -9.17 -10.22 7.75
CA ILE A 109 -9.94 -9.02 8.06
C ILE A 109 -9.94 -8.09 6.84
N ILE A 110 -11.13 -7.68 6.42
CA ILE A 110 -11.37 -6.69 5.36
C ILE A 110 -12.07 -5.50 6.00
N PHE A 111 -11.52 -4.30 5.80
CA PHE A 111 -12.16 -3.08 6.27
C PHE A 111 -13.09 -2.53 5.18
N ILE A 112 -14.33 -2.21 5.56
CA ILE A 112 -15.36 -1.67 4.66
C ILE A 112 -15.80 -0.30 5.18
N SER A 113 -15.96 0.65 4.27
CA SER A 113 -16.45 1.98 4.61
C SER A 113 -17.93 1.93 5.01
N LYS A 114 -18.30 2.61 6.09
CA LYS A 114 -19.70 2.64 6.59
C LYS A 114 -20.65 3.47 5.72
N ASN A 115 -20.12 4.19 4.74
CA ASN A 115 -20.87 5.16 3.92
C ASN A 115 -21.04 4.71 2.45
N VAL A 116 -21.30 3.42 2.23
CA VAL A 116 -21.71 2.91 0.90
C VAL A 116 -23.18 3.24 0.65
#